data_AF-A0A0C9SRH9-F1
#
_entry.id   AF-A0A0C9SRH9-F1
#
_cell.length_a   1.000
_cell.length_b   1.000
_cell.length_c   1.000
_cell.angle_alpha   90.00
_cell.angle_beta   90.00
_cell.angle_gamma   90.00
#
_symmetry.space_group_name_H-M   'P 1'
#
loop_
_entity.id
_entity.type
_entity.pdbx_description
1 polymer ?
#
loop_
_entity_poly.entity_id
_entity_poly.type
_entity_poly.pdbx_seq_one_letter_code
_entity_poly.pdbx_strand_id
1 'polypeptide(L)'
;MPPRDVPGQLSGTLLLHGDHPVGAEVAPSISVTSTFRRPGPDGDPEGLGAMNPDRHVYSRYSQNVSSRVEEVLGKINHGHAITYASGLAGAFSALVHFKPKRIAVFPGGYMGCHGAMDVYLKGRFENTPIIHLDDEYQEGDLCWLETPLNPTGESRDIQYYADK
;
A
#
# COMPACT_ATOMS: atom_id res chain seq x y z
N MET A 1 0.33 -11.37 34.36
CA MET A 1 -0.33 -10.50 33.36
C MET A 1 0.57 -10.50 32.13
N PRO A 2 0.06 -10.79 30.92
CA PRO A 2 0.84 -10.50 29.72
C PRO A 2 1.16 -8.99 29.70
N PRO A 3 2.34 -8.59 29.19
CA PRO A 3 2.68 -7.18 29.06
C PRO A 3 1.59 -6.48 28.24
N ARG A 4 1.10 -5.34 28.74
CA ARG A 4 0.14 -4.49 28.02
C ARG A 4 0.82 -3.99 26.74
N ASP A 5 0.10 -3.97 25.63
CA ASP A 5 0.60 -3.42 24.37
C ASP A 5 1.11 -1.98 24.61
N VAL A 6 2.39 -1.75 24.34
CA VAL A 6 2.99 -0.41 24.41
C VAL A 6 2.58 0.35 23.15
N PRO A 7 2.13 1.62 23.24
CA PRO A 7 1.85 2.42 22.06
C PRO A 7 3.06 2.46 21.11
N GLY A 8 2.86 2.10 19.85
CA GLY A 8 3.92 1.99 18.84
C GLY A 8 4.65 0.65 18.80
N GLN A 9 4.30 -0.31 19.67
CA GLN A 9 4.83 -1.66 19.62
C GLN A 9 3.82 -2.61 18.97
N LEU A 10 4.28 -3.34 17.95
CA LEU A 10 3.44 -4.26 17.19
C LEU A 10 2.92 -5.38 18.11
N SER A 11 1.60 -5.55 18.21
CA SER A 11 1.01 -6.58 19.06
C SER A 11 1.15 -7.96 18.41
N GLY A 12 1.76 -8.91 19.12
CA GLY A 12 1.83 -10.32 18.67
C GLY A 12 0.45 -10.94 18.45
N THR A 13 -0.57 -10.48 19.20
CA THR A 13 -1.96 -10.87 18.98
C THR A 13 -2.48 -10.35 17.64
N LEU A 14 -2.18 -9.11 17.27
CA LEU A 14 -2.56 -8.57 15.95
C LEU A 14 -1.85 -9.28 14.80
N LEU A 15 -0.59 -9.70 14.99
CA LEU A 15 0.13 -10.48 13.98
C LEU A 15 -0.52 -11.83 13.67
N LEU A 16 -1.17 -12.45 14.66
CA LEU A 16 -1.78 -13.78 14.51
C LEU A 16 -3.29 -13.73 14.26
N HIS A 17 -3.97 -12.67 14.73
CA HIS A 17 -5.43 -12.58 14.77
C HIS A 17 -5.98 -11.27 14.19
N GLY A 18 -5.14 -10.49 13.48
CA GLY A 18 -5.51 -9.20 12.92
C GLY A 18 -6.68 -9.26 11.94
N ASP A 19 -6.98 -10.43 11.37
CA ASP A 19 -8.08 -10.69 10.44
C ASP A 19 -9.24 -11.51 11.03
N HIS A 20 -9.25 -11.77 12.35
CA HIS A 20 -10.27 -12.59 13.02
C HIS A 20 -11.74 -12.22 12.75
N PRO A 21 -12.17 -10.96 12.46
CA PRO A 21 -13.56 -10.73 12.03
C PRO A 21 -13.96 -11.47 10.73
N VAL A 22 -13.02 -12.05 9.98
CA VAL A 22 -13.25 -12.63 8.66
C VAL A 22 -13.22 -14.17 8.69
N GLY A 23 -14.36 -14.78 9.02
CA GLY A 23 -14.62 -16.23 8.89
C GLY A 23 -14.40 -17.06 10.16
N ALA A 24 -14.88 -18.31 10.14
CA ALA A 24 -14.88 -19.21 11.30
C ALA A 24 -13.71 -20.22 11.33
N GLU A 25 -12.99 -20.37 10.22
CA GLU A 25 -11.92 -21.35 10.09
C GLU A 25 -10.61 -20.88 10.74
N VAL A 26 -9.88 -21.80 11.36
CA VAL A 26 -8.57 -21.50 11.99
C VAL A 26 -7.53 -21.06 10.95
N ALA A 27 -7.53 -21.70 9.78
CA ALA A 27 -6.71 -21.31 8.64
C ALA A 27 -7.59 -20.64 7.57
N PRO A 28 -7.14 -19.54 6.93
CA PRO A 28 -7.89 -18.94 5.84
C PRO A 28 -8.12 -19.93 4.69
N SER A 29 -9.36 -20.07 4.23
CA SER A 29 -9.67 -20.87 3.05
C SER A 29 -9.11 -20.23 1.78
N ILE A 30 -8.55 -21.04 0.88
CA ILE A 30 -8.08 -20.55 -0.43
C ILE A 30 -9.27 -20.52 -1.40
N SER A 31 -9.65 -19.33 -1.84
CA SER A 31 -10.68 -19.14 -2.86
C SER A 31 -10.05 -18.80 -4.21
N VAL A 32 -10.20 -19.67 -5.20
CA VAL A 32 -9.69 -19.49 -6.57
C VAL A 32 -10.79 -19.03 -7.55
N THR A 33 -11.75 -18.24 -7.08
CA THR A 33 -12.81 -17.69 -7.92
C THR A 33 -12.41 -16.35 -8.54
N SER A 34 -12.97 -16.04 -9.71
CA SER A 34 -12.87 -14.72 -10.32
C SER A 34 -14.08 -13.83 -10.01
N THR A 35 -15.26 -14.42 -9.80
CA THR A 35 -16.54 -13.70 -9.63
C THR A 35 -17.37 -14.28 -8.50
N PHE A 36 -18.36 -13.52 -8.06
CA PHE A 36 -19.22 -13.85 -6.93
C PHE A 36 -20.70 -13.69 -7.33
N ARG A 37 -21.57 -14.43 -6.65
CA ARG A 37 -23.01 -14.40 -6.93
C ARG A 37 -23.59 -13.03 -6.57
N ARG A 38 -24.20 -12.36 -7.55
CA ARG A 38 -24.95 -11.11 -7.34
C ARG A 38 -26.24 -11.39 -6.54
N PRO A 39 -26.65 -10.52 -5.60
CA PRO A 39 -27.92 -10.65 -4.91
C PRO A 39 -29.07 -10.24 -5.83
N GLY A 40 -29.62 -11.19 -6.58
CA GLY A 40 -30.86 -11.03 -7.35
C GLY A 40 -30.88 -9.86 -8.37
N PRO A 41 -32.03 -9.62 -9.02
CA PRO A 41 -32.21 -8.51 -9.96
C PRO A 41 -32.30 -7.14 -9.26
N ASP A 42 -32.70 -7.10 -8.00
CA ASP A 42 -32.91 -5.84 -7.22
C ASP A 42 -31.71 -5.43 -6.38
N GLY A 43 -30.62 -6.19 -6.42
CA GLY A 43 -29.41 -5.89 -5.66
C GLY A 43 -28.65 -4.71 -6.24
N ASP A 44 -28.38 -3.71 -5.38
CA ASP A 44 -27.56 -2.55 -5.69
C ASP A 44 -26.26 -2.95 -6.43
N PRO A 45 -26.09 -2.54 -7.70
CA PRO A 45 -24.87 -2.77 -8.47
C PRO A 45 -23.68 -1.91 -8.00
N GLU A 46 -23.92 -0.83 -7.26
CA GLU A 46 -22.93 0.22 -6.97
C GLU A 46 -22.34 0.16 -5.55
N GLY A 47 -22.94 -0.62 -4.63
CA GLY A 47 -22.50 -0.76 -3.22
C GLY A 47 -21.14 -1.40 -2.98
N LEU A 48 -20.26 -1.43 -3.98
CA LEU A 48 -18.90 -1.92 -3.87
C LEU A 48 -17.99 -0.80 -3.35
N GLY A 49 -17.99 -0.61 -2.03
CA GLY A 49 -16.78 -0.11 -1.39
C GLY A 49 -15.61 -1.00 -1.83
N ALA A 50 -14.56 -0.43 -2.42
CA ALA A 50 -13.39 -1.21 -2.84
C ALA A 50 -12.76 -1.96 -1.65
N MET A 51 -13.04 -1.49 -0.44
CA MET A 51 -12.36 -1.85 0.79
C MET A 51 -13.36 -2.31 1.82
N ASN A 52 -13.21 -3.57 2.21
CA ASN A 52 -14.10 -4.28 3.13
C ASN A 52 -15.58 -4.21 2.71
N PRO A 53 -15.93 -4.59 1.46
CA PRO A 53 -17.31 -4.54 1.05
C PRO A 53 -18.12 -5.56 1.85
N ASP A 54 -19.39 -5.22 2.12
CA ASP A 54 -20.37 -6.18 2.66
C ASP A 54 -20.49 -7.44 1.77
N ARG A 55 -20.04 -7.36 0.50
CA ARG A 55 -20.05 -8.44 -0.48
C ARG A 55 -18.92 -8.32 -1.50
N HIS A 56 -18.33 -9.45 -1.89
CA HIS A 56 -17.44 -9.49 -3.04
C HIS A 56 -18.24 -9.59 -4.35
N VAL A 57 -17.73 -8.98 -5.44
CA VAL A 57 -18.35 -9.05 -6.79
C VAL A 57 -17.36 -9.55 -7.84
N TYR A 58 -16.12 -9.08 -7.79
CA TYR A 58 -15.07 -9.50 -8.71
C TYR A 58 -13.70 -9.47 -8.04
N SER A 59 -12.97 -10.58 -8.13
CA SER A 59 -11.73 -10.81 -7.36
C SER A 59 -10.57 -9.87 -7.70
N ARG A 60 -10.67 -9.11 -8.80
CA ARG A 60 -9.72 -8.03 -9.11
C ARG A 60 -9.76 -6.91 -8.06
N TYR A 61 -10.93 -6.65 -7.49
CA TYR A 61 -11.13 -5.55 -6.54
C TYR A 61 -11.03 -6.02 -5.10
N SER A 62 -11.71 -7.12 -4.78
CA SER A 62 -11.70 -7.70 -3.43
C SER A 62 -12.09 -9.17 -3.46
N GLN A 63 -11.57 -9.93 -2.50
CA GLN A 63 -11.91 -11.33 -2.25
C GLN A 63 -11.44 -11.74 -0.85
N ASN A 64 -12.00 -12.83 -0.32
CA ASN A 64 -11.78 -13.29 1.06
C ASN A 64 -10.30 -13.36 1.49
N VAL A 65 -9.38 -13.77 0.59
CA VAL A 65 -7.97 -13.95 0.94
C VAL A 65 -7.21 -12.61 0.92
N SER A 66 -7.31 -11.82 -0.16
CA SER A 66 -6.58 -10.55 -0.24
C SER A 66 -7.08 -9.54 0.80
N SER A 67 -8.39 -9.48 1.02
CA SER A 67 -8.97 -8.57 2.01
C SER A 67 -8.56 -8.89 3.44
N ARG A 68 -8.29 -10.17 3.77
CA ARG A 68 -7.72 -10.55 5.09
C ARG A 68 -6.28 -10.07 5.24
N VAL A 69 -5.46 -10.19 4.20
CA VAL A 69 -4.08 -9.68 4.20
C VAL A 69 -4.09 -8.15 4.36
N GLU A 70 -4.97 -7.46 3.63
CA GLU A 70 -5.14 -6.01 3.69
C GLU A 70 -5.59 -5.54 5.08
N GLU A 71 -6.50 -6.27 5.75
CA GLU A 71 -6.93 -5.96 7.11
C GLU A 71 -5.78 -6.06 8.12
N VAL A 72 -4.95 -7.10 8.03
CA VAL A 72 -3.77 -7.28 8.89
C VAL A 72 -2.75 -6.17 8.63
N LEU A 73 -2.40 -5.93 7.36
CA LEU A 73 -1.45 -4.89 6.97
C LEU A 73 -1.92 -3.50 7.36
N GLY A 74 -3.23 -3.22 7.26
CA GLY A 74 -3.82 -1.95 7.68
C GLY A 74 -3.65 -1.71 9.18
N LYS A 75 -3.90 -2.74 10.00
CA LYS A 75 -3.67 -2.67 11.45
C LYS A 75 -2.20 -2.48 11.82
N ILE A 76 -1.30 -3.19 11.13
CA ILE A 76 0.16 -3.10 11.33
C ILE A 76 0.68 -1.71 10.99
N ASN A 77 0.23 -1.14 9.87
CA ASN A 77 0.71 0.15 9.36
C ASN A 77 -0.10 1.34 9.88
N HIS A 78 -1.05 1.12 10.78
CA HIS A 78 -1.95 2.15 11.32
C HIS A 78 -2.66 2.96 10.23
N GLY A 79 -3.08 2.27 9.16
CA GLY A 79 -3.62 2.93 7.99
C GLY A 79 -4.37 1.98 7.08
N HIS A 80 -4.54 2.44 5.85
CA HIS A 80 -5.24 1.70 4.83
C HIS A 80 -4.27 0.90 3.97
N ALA A 81 -4.55 -0.37 3.70
CA ALA A 81 -3.68 -1.24 2.91
C ALA A 81 -4.42 -1.84 1.72
N ILE A 82 -3.73 -1.88 0.57
CA ILE A 82 -4.17 -2.55 -0.64
C ILE A 82 -3.01 -3.41 -1.17
N THR A 83 -3.34 -4.60 -1.65
CA THR A 83 -2.34 -5.54 -2.18
C THR A 83 -2.15 -5.38 -3.69
N TYR A 84 -0.90 -5.50 -4.13
CA TYR A 84 -0.53 -5.47 -5.55
C TYR A 84 0.20 -6.76 -5.92
N ALA A 85 0.21 -7.06 -7.23
CA ALA A 85 0.88 -8.24 -7.77
C ALA A 85 2.41 -8.24 -7.54
N SER A 86 3.01 -7.07 -7.29
CA SER A 86 4.43 -6.92 -6.95
C SER A 86 4.69 -5.59 -6.25
N GLY A 87 5.86 -5.45 -5.61
CA GLY A 87 6.30 -4.16 -5.05
C GLY A 87 6.41 -3.05 -6.10
N LEU A 88 6.84 -3.38 -7.32
CA LEU A 88 6.91 -2.42 -8.44
C LEU A 88 5.52 -1.99 -8.93
N ALA A 89 4.53 -2.89 -8.92
CA ALA A 89 3.16 -2.53 -9.24
C ALA A 89 2.57 -1.57 -8.19
N GLY A 90 2.89 -1.78 -6.90
CA GLY A 90 2.54 -0.83 -5.85
C GLY A 90 3.23 0.52 -6.03
N ALA A 91 4.54 0.50 -6.31
CA ALA A 91 5.31 1.72 -6.50
C ALA A 91 4.82 2.55 -7.70
N PHE A 92 4.59 1.90 -8.85
CA PHE A 92 4.05 2.56 -10.03
C PHE A 92 2.63 3.08 -9.79
N SER A 93 1.80 2.35 -9.06
CA SER A 93 0.44 2.78 -8.72
C SER A 93 0.44 4.05 -7.86
N ALA A 94 1.38 4.17 -6.92
CA ALA A 94 1.54 5.40 -6.14
C ALA A 94 1.87 6.61 -7.04
N LEU A 95 2.80 6.45 -7.99
CA LEU A 95 3.15 7.51 -8.95
C LEU A 95 1.94 7.94 -9.81
N VAL A 96 1.15 6.97 -10.30
CA VAL A 96 -0.07 7.23 -11.09
C VAL A 96 -1.17 7.89 -10.25
N HIS A 97 -1.29 7.51 -8.97
CA HIS A 97 -2.28 8.07 -8.06
C HIS A 97 -1.97 9.53 -7.71
N PHE A 98 -0.75 9.81 -7.24
CA PHE A 98 -0.38 11.14 -6.77
C PHE A 98 -0.09 12.14 -7.90
N LYS A 99 0.33 11.65 -9.08
CA LYS A 99 0.69 12.48 -10.24
C LYS A 99 1.61 13.66 -9.88
N PRO A 100 2.81 13.40 -9.31
CA PRO A 100 3.66 14.46 -8.79
C PRO A 100 4.12 15.44 -9.87
N LYS A 101 4.40 16.69 -9.44
CA LYS A 101 5.06 17.71 -10.27
C LYS A 101 6.58 17.52 -10.29
N ARG A 102 7.16 17.09 -9.17
CA ARG A 102 8.55 16.62 -9.06
C ARG A 102 8.63 15.42 -8.14
N ILE A 103 9.65 14.59 -8.31
CA ILE A 103 9.92 13.45 -7.45
C ILE A 103 11.24 13.72 -6.73
N ALA A 104 11.21 13.82 -5.40
CA ALA A 104 12.39 13.93 -4.55
C ALA A 104 12.82 12.53 -4.12
N VAL A 105 14.01 12.10 -4.52
CA VAL A 105 14.51 10.76 -4.25
C VAL A 105 16.01 10.77 -4.07
N PHE A 106 16.52 9.85 -3.25
CA PHE A 106 17.96 9.65 -3.15
C PHE A 106 18.45 8.85 -4.37
N PRO A 107 19.59 9.19 -5.01
CA PRO A 107 20.07 8.46 -6.20
C PRO A 107 20.34 6.95 -5.99
N GLY A 108 20.44 6.48 -4.75
CA GLY A 108 20.58 5.06 -4.37
C GLY A 108 19.25 4.37 -4.03
N GLY A 109 19.32 3.22 -3.34
CA GLY A 109 18.14 2.43 -2.98
C GLY A 109 17.81 1.32 -3.98
N TYR A 110 16.58 0.80 -3.93
CA TYR A 110 16.16 -0.27 -4.81
C TYR A 110 16.02 0.21 -6.26
N MET A 111 16.90 -0.28 -7.15
CA MET A 111 16.93 0.13 -8.56
C MET A 111 15.60 -0.08 -9.29
N GLY A 112 14.78 -1.03 -8.85
CA GLY A 112 13.47 -1.25 -9.45
C GLY A 112 12.51 -0.07 -9.25
N CYS A 113 12.59 0.64 -8.11
CA CYS A 113 11.77 1.84 -7.88
C CYS A 113 12.18 2.97 -8.83
N HIS A 114 13.48 3.17 -9.06
CA HIS A 114 13.99 4.12 -10.06
C HIS A 114 13.51 3.76 -11.47
N GLY A 115 13.57 2.48 -11.84
CA GLY A 115 13.02 2.02 -13.12
C GLY A 115 11.50 2.25 -13.25
N ALA A 116 10.74 2.10 -12.16
CA ALA A 116 9.30 2.41 -12.16
C ALA A 116 9.05 3.92 -12.36
N MET A 117 9.87 4.79 -11.77
CA MET A 117 9.85 6.23 -12.01
C MET A 117 10.15 6.54 -13.47
N ASP A 118 11.21 5.97 -14.05
CA ASP A 118 11.56 6.17 -15.46
C ASP A 118 10.43 5.78 -16.42
N VAL A 119 9.76 4.64 -16.15
CA VAL A 119 8.61 4.20 -16.95
C VAL A 119 7.44 5.16 -16.79
N TYR A 120 7.13 5.60 -15.58
CA TYR A 120 6.08 6.57 -15.31
C TYR A 120 6.34 7.89 -16.06
N LEU A 121 7.57 8.41 -16.01
CA LEU A 121 7.98 9.65 -16.65
C LEU A 121 7.85 9.60 -18.19
N LYS A 122 8.15 8.45 -18.82
CA LYS A 122 7.96 8.26 -20.27
C LYS A 122 6.49 8.39 -20.70
N GLY A 123 5.54 8.16 -19.80
CA GLY A 123 4.11 8.30 -20.04
C GLY A 123 3.54 9.69 -19.77
N ARG A 124 4.36 10.63 -19.27
CA ARG A 124 3.91 11.99 -18.94
C ARG A 124 4.05 12.93 -20.13
N PHE A 125 3.03 13.75 -20.37
CA PHE A 125 3.10 14.85 -21.33
C PHE A 125 3.91 16.03 -20.79
N GLU A 126 3.85 16.25 -19.48
CA GLU A 126 4.57 17.31 -18.78
C GLU A 126 5.88 16.77 -18.22
N ASN A 127 6.96 17.54 -18.35
CA ASN A 127 8.23 17.21 -17.73
C ASN A 127 8.04 17.20 -16.20
N THR A 128 8.38 16.07 -15.57
CA THR A 128 8.29 15.87 -14.11
C THR A 128 9.72 15.62 -13.61
N PRO A 129 10.43 16.67 -13.12
CA PRO A 129 11.82 16.55 -12.71
C PRO A 129 12.02 15.58 -11.55
N ILE A 130 13.15 14.88 -11.56
CA ILE A 130 13.69 14.19 -10.39
C ILE A 130 14.70 15.13 -9.72
N ILE A 131 14.53 15.36 -8.42
CA ILE A 131 15.41 16.19 -7.59
C ILE A 131 16.05 15.35 -6.50
N HIS A 132 17.12 15.85 -5.88
CA HIS A 132 17.75 15.16 -4.76
C HIS A 132 16.81 15.17 -3.55
N LEU A 133 16.80 14.09 -2.77
CA LEU A 133 15.95 13.96 -1.57
C LEU A 133 16.14 15.13 -0.58
N ASP A 134 17.34 15.68 -0.50
CA ASP A 134 17.67 16.76 0.43
C ASP A 134 17.43 18.17 -0.13
N ASP A 135 17.00 18.31 -1.39
CA ASP A 135 16.67 19.61 -2.00
C ASP A 135 15.42 20.23 -1.38
N GLU A 136 15.24 21.55 -1.52
CA GLU A 136 14.05 22.27 -1.03
C GLU A 136 12.75 21.77 -1.68
N TYR A 137 11.74 21.49 -0.84
CA TYR A 137 10.45 20.97 -1.25
C TYR A 137 9.48 22.09 -1.61
N GLN A 138 8.58 21.80 -2.53
CA GLN A 138 7.50 22.70 -2.94
C GLN A 138 6.19 21.93 -3.11
N GLU A 139 5.10 22.67 -3.20
CA GLU A 139 3.76 22.09 -3.35
C GLU A 139 3.66 21.22 -4.62
N GLY A 140 3.27 19.96 -4.41
CA GLY A 140 3.11 18.96 -5.47
C GLY A 140 4.34 18.08 -5.70
N ASP A 141 5.37 18.19 -4.86
CA ASP A 141 6.47 17.23 -4.82
C ASP A 141 6.04 15.93 -4.14
N LEU A 142 6.57 14.81 -4.65
CA LEU A 142 6.50 13.52 -3.98
C LEU A 142 7.86 13.17 -3.39
N CYS A 143 7.94 13.10 -2.07
CA CYS A 143 9.08 12.57 -1.33
C CYS A 143 9.09 11.04 -1.38
N TRP A 144 10.08 10.45 -2.06
CA TRP A 144 10.28 9.01 -2.16
C TRP A 144 11.45 8.58 -1.29
N LEU A 145 11.15 8.20 -0.05
CA LEU A 145 12.13 7.83 0.97
C LEU A 145 12.28 6.31 1.09
N GLU A 146 13.52 5.81 1.00
CA GLU A 146 13.90 4.45 1.38
C GLU A 146 14.81 4.51 2.61
N THR A 147 14.43 3.79 3.66
CA THR A 147 15.16 3.73 4.93
C THR A 147 14.86 2.39 5.63
N PRO A 148 15.86 1.56 5.96
CA PRO A 148 17.28 1.70 5.62
C PRO A 148 17.53 1.61 4.11
N LEU A 149 18.50 2.39 3.61
CA LEU A 149 18.83 2.48 2.19
C LEU A 149 19.62 1.27 1.71
N ASN A 150 19.20 0.63 0.61
CA ASN A 150 20.04 -0.35 -0.07
C ASN A 150 21.17 0.32 -0.90
N PRO A 151 22.42 -0.18 -0.90
CA PRO A 151 22.95 -1.33 -0.14
C PRO A 151 23.64 -0.96 1.19
N THR A 152 23.70 0.32 1.54
CA THR A 152 24.53 0.81 2.65
C THR A 152 23.93 0.54 4.04
N GLY A 153 22.61 0.35 4.11
CA GLY A 153 21.86 0.20 5.37
C GLY A 153 21.71 1.53 6.13
N GLU A 154 22.00 2.66 5.49
CA GLU A 154 21.89 3.98 6.12
C GLU A 154 20.42 4.30 6.41
N SER A 155 20.14 4.64 7.65
CA SER A 155 18.80 5.04 8.08
C SER A 155 18.66 6.55 8.06
N ARG A 156 17.47 7.00 7.70
CA ARG A 156 17.07 8.41 7.62
C ARG A 156 15.85 8.66 8.50
N ASP A 157 15.75 9.87 9.04
CA ASP A 157 14.64 10.29 9.89
C ASP A 157 13.38 10.56 9.05
N ILE A 158 12.37 9.72 9.22
CA ILE A 158 11.10 9.82 8.49
C ILE A 158 10.36 11.12 8.84
N GLN A 159 10.38 11.54 10.11
CA GLN A 159 9.63 12.72 10.57
C GLN A 159 10.24 14.00 9.97
N TYR A 160 11.56 14.09 9.90
CA TYR A 160 12.25 15.21 9.27
C TYR A 160 11.79 15.45 7.82
N TYR A 161 11.69 14.40 7.00
CA TYR A 161 11.24 14.53 5.61
C TYR A 161 9.73 14.71 5.47
N ALA A 162 8.94 14.32 6.47
CA ALA A 162 7.49 14.51 6.51
C ALA A 162 7.09 15.94 6.89
N ASP A 163 7.92 16.62 7.69
CA ASP A 163 7.71 18.01 8.13
C ASP A 163 8.25 19.06 7.14
N LYS A 164 8.94 18.61 6.08
CA LYS A 164 9.57 19.47 5.07
C LYS A 164 8.60 19.96 4.00
#